data_AF-A0A1G9MB52-F1
#
_entry.id   AF-A0A1G9MB52-F1
#
_cell.length_a   1.000
_cell.length_b   1.000
_cell.length_c   1.000
_cell.angle_alpha   90.00
_cell.angle_beta   90.00
_cell.angle_gamma   90.00
#
_symmetry.space_group_name_H-M   'P 1'
#
loop_
_entity.id
_entity.type
_entity.pdbx_description
1 polymer ?
#
loop_
_entity_poly.entity_id
_entity_poly.type
_entity_poly.pdbx_seq_one_letter_code
_entity_poly.pdbx_strand_id
1 'polypeptide(L)'
;MTEKKLYLIVQSVVCVLLVILLAASAVSIYREGKARKAEDPMESIYTAEKAAEKFRPIAPLFFGSFGLTAAGWILAVKDDNAEKPVRDTELARNLIVARVVDPGEQMKEEQRRQKKLRRVGRVLFLLCLVPVIIYVANGEHFPGGSLEEMAAALAAHIFPWIILGFGCLIVSTVLQEKSMLRETAAAQAQIKAEKESGSQSGIRPEPKADGIEKDSETEKKSETEKNSTKNCPQAGNPKAKRTLRIVLTIAAVVFIVLGVMNGSAKAVFTKAANICTECIGLG
;
A
#
# COMPACT_ATOMS: atom_id res chain seq x y z
N MET A 1 6.67 -15.89 22.39
CA MET A 1 7.06 -14.74 21.55
C MET A 1 8.58 -14.77 21.49
N THR A 2 9.23 -14.77 20.31
CA THR A 2 10.71 -14.80 20.26
C THR A 2 11.28 -13.43 20.63
N GLU A 3 12.47 -13.39 21.23
CA GLU A 3 13.13 -12.14 21.65
C GLU A 3 13.25 -11.13 20.49
N LYS A 4 13.58 -11.62 19.29
CA LYS A 4 13.61 -10.82 18.05
C LYS A 4 12.25 -10.20 17.70
N LYS A 5 11.16 -10.95 17.85
CA LYS A 5 9.79 -10.44 17.59
C LYS A 5 9.37 -9.41 18.62
N LEU A 6 9.70 -9.63 19.89
CA LEU A 6 9.43 -8.65 20.94
C LEU A 6 10.17 -7.34 20.67
N TYR A 7 11.46 -7.42 20.32
CA TYR A 7 12.26 -6.26 19.92
C TYR A 7 11.64 -5.49 18.74
N LEU A 8 11.25 -6.18 17.67
CA LEU A 8 10.61 -5.54 16.50
C LEU A 8 9.26 -4.89 16.84
N ILE A 9 8.46 -5.51 17.72
CA ILE A 9 7.19 -4.95 18.19
C ILE A 9 7.45 -3.68 19.01
N VAL A 10 8.38 -3.73 19.98
CA VAL A 10 8.74 -2.57 20.81
C VAL A 10 9.25 -1.43 19.94
N GLN A 11 10.17 -1.71 19.02
CA GLN A 11 10.69 -0.74 18.06
C GLN A 11 9.56 -0.12 17.22
N SER A 12 8.64 -0.92 16.68
CA SER A 12 7.50 -0.43 15.92
C SER A 12 6.58 0.46 16.75
N VAL A 13 6.29 0.07 17.99
CA VAL A 13 5.43 0.85 18.91
C VAL A 13 6.09 2.18 19.25
N VAL A 14 7.39 2.18 19.55
CA VAL A 14 8.17 3.39 19.84
C VAL A 14 8.19 4.34 18.63
N CYS A 15 8.41 3.82 17.41
CA CYS A 15 8.36 4.62 16.19
C CYS A 15 6.98 5.25 15.96
N VAL A 16 5.89 4.47 16.13
CA VAL A 16 4.52 4.98 15.97
C VAL A 16 4.22 6.04 17.02
N LEU A 17 4.58 5.80 18.28
CA LEU A 17 4.40 6.75 19.37
C LEU A 17 5.19 8.05 19.11
N LEU A 18 6.43 7.95 18.63
CA LEU A 18 7.26 9.09 18.28
C LEU A 18 6.60 9.95 17.20
N VAL A 19 6.06 9.33 16.15
CA VAL A 19 5.33 10.04 15.09
C VAL A 19 4.10 10.76 15.65
N ILE A 20 3.32 10.09 16.51
CA ILE A 20 2.13 10.70 17.15
C ILE A 20 2.53 11.93 17.99
N LEU A 21 3.59 11.82 18.78
CA LEU A 21 4.07 12.91 19.64
C LEU A 21 4.61 14.10 18.84
N LEU A 22 5.37 13.83 17.77
CA LEU A 22 5.87 14.88 16.86
C LEU A 22 4.71 15.57 16.13
N ALA A 23 3.73 14.80 15.64
CA ALA A 23 2.54 15.35 15.01
C ALA A 23 1.71 16.19 15.98
N ALA A 24 1.47 15.70 17.20
CA ALA A 24 0.78 16.44 18.24
C ALA A 24 1.50 17.75 18.59
N SER A 25 2.84 17.72 18.65
CA SER A 25 3.66 18.91 18.88
C SER A 25 3.52 19.92 17.75
N ALA A 26 3.57 19.47 16.49
CA ALA A 26 3.37 20.33 15.32
C ALA A 26 1.98 20.99 15.32
N VAL A 27 0.93 20.23 15.70
CA VAL A 27 -0.44 20.75 15.84
C VAL A 27 -0.54 21.77 16.97
N SER A 28 0.12 21.53 18.11
CA SER A 28 0.18 22.48 19.24
C SER A 28 0.83 23.79 18.81
N ILE A 29 2.01 23.73 18.16
CA ILE A 29 2.73 24.91 17.67
C ILE A 29 1.86 25.68 16.68
N TYR A 30 1.18 24.98 15.77
CA TYR A 30 0.31 25.63 14.78
C TYR A 30 -0.88 26.32 15.42
N ARG A 31 -1.57 25.68 16.38
CA ARG A 31 -2.73 26.26 17.07
C ARG A 31 -2.33 27.50 17.88
N GLU A 32 -1.26 27.39 18.65
CA GLU A 32 -0.72 28.51 19.43
C GLU A 32 -0.23 29.64 18.52
N GLY A 33 0.49 29.32 17.44
CA GLY A 33 1.00 30.31 16.49
C GLY A 33 -0.10 30.98 15.66
N LYS A 34 -1.20 30.27 15.37
CA LYS A 34 -2.38 30.88 14.73
C LYS A 34 -3.08 31.88 15.65
N ALA A 35 -3.15 31.59 16.95
CA ALA A 35 -3.71 32.52 17.94
C ALA A 35 -2.85 33.79 18.04
N ARG A 36 -1.52 33.65 18.13
CA ARG A 36 -0.60 34.80 18.14
C ARG A 36 -0.67 35.61 16.85
N LYS A 37 -0.74 34.95 15.69
CA LYS A 37 -0.86 35.63 14.39
C LYS A 37 -2.19 36.39 14.22
N ALA A 38 -3.22 36.02 14.99
CA ALA A 38 -4.47 36.78 15.01
C ALA A 38 -4.33 38.10 15.81
N GLU A 39 -3.38 38.17 16.74
CA GLU A 39 -3.05 39.36 17.52
C GLU A 39 -1.99 40.22 16.82
N ASP A 40 -0.96 39.61 16.22
CA ASP A 40 0.07 40.28 15.41
C ASP A 40 0.22 39.60 14.03
N PRO A 41 -0.25 40.23 12.93
CA PRO A 41 -0.20 39.67 11.58
C PRO A 41 1.23 39.36 11.06
N MET A 42 2.26 40.01 11.62
CA MET A 42 3.65 39.85 11.20
C MET A 42 4.37 38.71 11.92
N GLU A 43 3.76 38.12 12.96
CA GLU A 43 4.41 37.07 13.74
C GLU A 43 4.41 35.72 12.99
N SER A 44 5.56 35.04 13.03
CA SER A 44 5.72 33.72 12.45
C SER A 44 5.05 32.63 13.30
N ILE A 45 4.22 31.80 12.69
CA ILE A 45 3.54 30.68 13.37
C ILE A 45 4.56 29.65 13.90
N TYR A 46 5.66 29.45 13.18
CA TYR A 46 6.70 28.48 13.50
C TYR A 46 8.02 29.19 13.79
N THR A 47 8.46 29.12 15.05
CA THR A 47 9.74 29.65 15.52
C THR A 47 10.65 28.52 16.00
N ALA A 48 11.96 28.64 15.78
CA ALA A 48 12.94 27.65 16.23
C ALA A 48 12.88 27.40 17.75
N GLU A 49 12.65 28.45 18.54
CA GLU A 49 12.57 28.36 20.00
C GLU A 49 11.38 27.50 20.48
N LYS A 50 10.19 27.72 19.92
CA LYS A 50 9.00 26.91 20.23
C LYS A 50 9.14 25.46 19.76
N ALA A 51 9.79 25.25 18.62
CA ALA A 51 10.10 23.91 18.15
C ALA A 51 11.03 23.19 19.14
N ALA A 52 12.08 23.87 19.62
CA ALA A 52 12.98 23.34 20.62
C ALA A 52 12.30 23.08 21.98
N GLU A 53 11.41 23.98 22.41
CA GLU A 53 10.64 23.85 23.65
C GLU A 53 9.74 22.60 23.62
N LYS A 54 8.99 22.38 22.53
CA LYS A 54 8.11 21.22 22.37
C LYS A 54 8.89 19.93 22.06
N PHE A 55 10.07 20.03 21.43
CA PHE A 55 10.92 18.87 21.14
C PHE A 55 11.70 18.39 22.35
N ARG A 56 12.09 19.27 23.29
CA ARG A 56 12.87 18.91 24.49
C ARG A 56 12.31 17.70 25.28
N PRO A 57 10.99 17.60 25.57
CA PRO A 57 10.45 16.41 26.22
C PRO A 57 10.42 15.15 25.33
N ILE A 58 10.44 15.30 24.01
CA ILE A 58 10.42 14.20 23.03
C ILE A 58 11.84 13.70 22.71
N ALA A 59 12.85 14.56 22.87
CA ALA A 59 14.24 14.28 22.59
C ALA A 59 14.75 12.92 23.12
N PRO A 60 14.55 12.52 24.40
CA PRO A 60 15.04 11.23 24.88
C PRO A 60 14.39 10.04 24.16
N LEU A 61 13.10 10.12 23.83
CA LEU A 61 12.40 9.10 23.05
C LEU A 61 12.90 9.06 21.60
N PHE A 62 13.15 10.23 21.00
CA PHE A 62 13.68 10.37 19.64
C PHE A 62 15.07 9.74 19.51
N PHE A 63 16.02 10.14 20.37
CA PHE A 63 17.37 9.60 20.37
C PHE A 63 17.41 8.13 20.81
N GLY A 64 16.57 7.75 21.77
CA GLY A 64 16.41 6.34 22.18
C GLY A 64 15.90 5.46 21.03
N SER A 65 14.92 5.92 20.25
CA SER A 65 14.43 5.21 19.06
C SER A 65 15.50 5.08 17.98
N PHE A 66 16.30 6.12 17.75
CA PHE A 66 17.42 6.06 16.81
C PHE A 66 18.48 5.05 17.27
N GLY A 67 18.85 5.08 18.56
CA GLY A 67 19.77 4.11 19.16
C GLY A 67 19.25 2.68 19.07
N LEU A 68 17.94 2.49 19.31
CA LEU A 68 17.31 1.18 19.16
C LEU A 68 17.41 0.72 17.71
N THR A 69 17.07 1.58 16.73
CA THR A 69 17.21 1.27 15.28
C THR A 69 18.64 0.86 14.90
N ALA A 70 19.64 1.61 15.35
CA ALA A 70 21.05 1.32 15.10
C ALA A 70 21.47 -0.03 15.72
N ALA A 71 21.03 -0.31 16.95
CA ALA A 71 21.28 -1.59 17.61
C ALA A 71 20.65 -2.77 16.84
N GLY A 72 19.44 -2.61 16.30
CA GLY A 72 18.76 -3.64 15.50
C GLY A 72 19.49 -3.93 14.19
N TRP A 73 20.05 -2.89 13.57
CA TRP A 73 20.89 -3.03 12.38
C TRP A 73 22.21 -3.74 12.69
N ILE A 74 22.91 -3.35 13.75
CA ILE A 74 24.18 -3.96 14.20
C ILE A 74 23.98 -5.43 14.60
N LEU A 75 22.90 -5.75 15.32
CA LEU A 75 22.59 -7.11 15.79
C LEU A 75 21.89 -7.96 14.71
N ALA A 76 21.75 -7.46 13.48
CA ALA A 76 21.10 -8.12 12.36
C ALA A 76 19.73 -8.73 12.73
N VAL A 77 18.93 -7.99 13.53
CA VAL A 77 17.61 -8.45 13.96
C VAL A 77 16.64 -8.35 12.78
N LYS A 78 16.50 -9.44 12.03
CA LYS A 78 15.54 -9.59 10.94
C LYS A 78 14.32 -10.39 11.40
N ASP A 79 13.15 -10.07 10.85
CA ASP A 79 11.99 -10.95 10.91
C ASP A 79 12.25 -12.14 9.97
N ASP A 80 12.13 -13.36 10.48
CA ASP A 80 12.25 -14.60 9.69
C ASP A 80 11.19 -14.66 8.55
N ASN A 81 10.19 -13.78 8.59
CA ASN A 81 9.17 -13.63 7.55
C ASN A 81 9.43 -12.45 6.60
N ALA A 82 10.46 -11.62 6.82
CA ALA A 82 10.77 -10.47 5.98
C ALA A 82 11.25 -10.87 4.58
N GLU A 83 11.97 -12.00 4.47
CA GLU A 83 12.50 -12.52 3.19
C GLU A 83 11.53 -13.47 2.48
N LYS A 84 10.37 -13.78 3.09
CA LYS A 84 9.34 -14.55 2.39
C LYS A 84 8.77 -13.67 1.28
N PRO A 85 8.81 -14.11 0.01
CA PRO A 85 8.25 -13.33 -1.07
C PRO A 85 6.79 -13.02 -0.72
N VAL A 86 6.41 -11.75 -0.80
CA VAL A 86 5.01 -11.34 -0.66
C VAL A 86 4.25 -12.20 -1.65
N ARG A 87 3.37 -13.06 -1.12
CA ARG A 87 2.68 -14.06 -1.93
C ARG A 87 1.60 -13.35 -2.74
N ASP A 88 2.01 -12.74 -3.83
CA ASP A 88 1.14 -12.03 -4.76
C ASP A 88 0.18 -13.02 -5.40
N THR A 89 -1.10 -12.66 -5.46
CA THR A 89 -2.15 -13.51 -6.02
C THR A 89 -1.86 -13.87 -7.48
N GLU A 90 -1.24 -12.96 -8.25
CA GLU A 90 -0.80 -13.23 -9.62
C GLU A 90 0.36 -14.25 -9.67
N LEU A 91 1.35 -14.11 -8.78
CA LEU A 91 2.50 -15.03 -8.72
C LEU A 91 2.04 -16.44 -8.30
N ALA A 92 1.20 -16.53 -7.28
CA ALA A 92 0.61 -17.80 -6.83
C ALA A 92 -0.19 -18.47 -7.95
N ARG A 93 -0.98 -17.70 -8.71
CA ARG A 93 -1.68 -18.23 -9.89
C ARG A 93 -0.71 -18.74 -10.94
N ASN A 94 0.29 -17.94 -11.32
CA ASN A 94 1.25 -18.30 -12.37
C ASN A 94 1.97 -19.62 -12.05
N LEU A 95 2.36 -19.83 -10.79
CA LEU A 95 3.02 -21.06 -10.34
C LEU A 95 2.12 -22.29 -10.41
N ILE A 96 0.82 -22.13 -10.19
CA ILE A 96 -0.16 -23.22 -10.27
C ILE A 96 -0.52 -23.51 -11.72
N VAL A 97 -0.82 -22.47 -12.50
CA VAL A 97 -1.20 -22.60 -13.92
C VAL A 97 -0.04 -23.12 -14.75
N ALA A 98 1.21 -22.73 -14.45
CA ALA A 98 2.40 -23.25 -15.14
C ALA A 98 2.62 -24.76 -14.99
N ARG A 99 1.89 -25.42 -14.08
CA ARG A 99 1.91 -26.88 -13.94
C ARG A 99 0.97 -27.58 -14.90
N VAL A 100 -0.06 -26.90 -15.38
CA VAL A 100 -1.01 -27.47 -16.32
C VAL A 100 -0.50 -27.23 -17.72
N VAL A 101 -0.12 -28.30 -18.41
CA VAL A 101 0.39 -28.22 -19.80
C VAL A 101 -0.73 -27.82 -20.75
N ASP A 102 -1.89 -28.48 -20.63
CA ASP A 102 -3.07 -28.22 -21.45
C ASP A 102 -4.20 -27.60 -20.62
N PRO A 103 -4.40 -26.28 -20.70
CA PRO A 103 -5.43 -25.63 -19.92
C PRO A 103 -6.83 -26.03 -20.42
N GLY A 104 -7.66 -26.59 -19.54
CA GLY A 104 -9.05 -26.88 -19.88
C GLY A 104 -9.87 -25.63 -20.27
N GLU A 105 -11.02 -25.84 -20.93
CA GLU A 105 -11.87 -24.76 -21.47
C GLU A 105 -12.23 -23.68 -20.45
N GLN A 106 -12.57 -24.07 -19.21
CA GLN A 106 -12.89 -23.13 -18.13
C GLN A 106 -11.73 -22.19 -17.79
N MET A 107 -10.48 -22.66 -17.85
CA MET A 107 -9.31 -21.82 -17.59
C MET A 107 -9.05 -20.84 -18.74
N LYS A 108 -9.22 -21.29 -19.99
CA LYS A 108 -9.10 -20.40 -21.16
C LYS A 108 -10.14 -19.28 -21.13
N GLU A 109 -11.37 -19.57 -20.72
CA GLU A 109 -12.43 -18.58 -20.60
C GLU A 109 -12.10 -17.53 -19.52
N GLU A 110 -11.66 -17.95 -18.33
CA GLU A 110 -11.27 -17.03 -17.25
C GLU A 110 -10.03 -16.19 -17.65
N GLN A 111 -9.05 -16.75 -18.36
CA GLN A 111 -7.91 -15.97 -18.90
C GLN A 111 -8.35 -14.89 -19.89
N ARG A 112 -9.29 -15.21 -20.80
CA ARG A 112 -9.87 -14.23 -21.72
C ARG A 112 -10.61 -13.13 -20.97
N ARG A 113 -11.38 -13.51 -19.94
CA ARG A 113 -12.09 -12.59 -19.06
C ARG A 113 -11.14 -11.65 -18.33
N GLN A 114 -10.02 -12.13 -17.81
CA GLN A 114 -8.99 -11.31 -17.16
C GLN A 114 -8.35 -10.31 -18.13
N LYS A 115 -7.98 -10.74 -19.35
CA LYS A 115 -7.48 -9.84 -20.40
C LYS A 115 -8.50 -8.77 -20.76
N LYS A 116 -9.79 -9.12 -20.79
CA LYS A 116 -10.88 -8.17 -21.06
C LYS A 116 -11.05 -7.19 -19.90
N LEU A 117 -11.11 -7.66 -18.65
CA LEU A 117 -11.21 -6.81 -17.45
C LEU A 117 -10.05 -5.81 -17.36
N ARG A 118 -8.82 -6.26 -17.63
CA ARG A 118 -7.64 -5.39 -17.64
C ARG A 118 -7.72 -4.30 -18.71
N ARG A 119 -8.16 -4.65 -19.92
CA ARG A 119 -8.36 -3.68 -21.01
C ARG A 119 -9.48 -2.71 -20.69
N VAL A 120 -10.63 -3.21 -20.25
CA VAL A 120 -11.80 -2.39 -19.90
C VAL A 120 -11.47 -1.41 -18.77
N GLY A 121 -10.81 -1.86 -17.70
CA GLY A 121 -10.42 -0.99 -16.60
C GLY A 121 -9.50 0.15 -17.03
N ARG A 122 -8.51 -0.12 -17.91
CA ARG A 122 -7.61 0.91 -18.45
C ARG A 122 -8.34 1.89 -19.37
N VAL A 123 -9.21 1.40 -20.25
CA VAL A 123 -10.02 2.24 -21.14
C VAL A 123 -10.94 3.15 -20.33
N LEU A 124 -11.62 2.60 -19.32
CA LEU A 124 -12.53 3.36 -18.47
C LEU A 124 -11.81 4.45 -17.66
N PHE A 125 -10.60 4.14 -17.16
CA PHE A 125 -9.75 5.13 -16.50
C PHE A 125 -9.32 6.26 -17.45
N LEU A 126 -8.86 5.92 -18.66
CA LEU A 126 -8.49 6.91 -19.66
C LEU A 126 -9.68 7.79 -20.06
N LEU A 127 -10.88 7.21 -20.18
CA LEU A 127 -12.10 7.98 -20.43
C LEU A 127 -12.41 8.96 -19.29
N CYS A 128 -12.17 8.58 -18.03
CA CYS A 128 -12.34 9.48 -16.88
C CYS A 128 -11.31 10.62 -16.86
N LEU A 129 -10.16 10.48 -17.52
CA LEU A 129 -9.16 11.55 -17.63
C LEU A 129 -9.48 12.57 -18.72
N VAL A 130 -10.26 12.21 -19.75
CA VAL A 130 -10.66 13.13 -20.83
C VAL A 130 -11.26 14.45 -20.31
N PRO A 131 -12.28 14.47 -19.44
CA PRO A 131 -12.84 15.72 -18.93
C PRO A 131 -11.84 16.53 -18.09
N VAL A 132 -10.93 15.85 -17.37
CA VAL A 132 -9.86 16.51 -16.61
C VAL A 132 -8.90 17.25 -17.55
N ILE A 133 -8.50 16.61 -18.65
CA ILE A 133 -7.61 17.20 -19.65
C ILE A 133 -8.30 18.37 -20.36
N ILE A 134 -9.57 18.23 -20.75
CA ILE A 134 -10.35 19.30 -21.39
C ILE A 134 -10.46 20.52 -20.45
N TYR A 135 -10.77 20.28 -19.18
CA TYR A 135 -10.91 21.35 -18.19
C TYR A 135 -9.58 22.10 -17.98
N VAL A 136 -8.46 21.38 -17.88
CA VAL A 136 -7.14 22.01 -17.69
C VAL A 136 -6.64 22.70 -18.96
N ALA A 137 -6.98 22.19 -20.16
CA ALA A 137 -6.57 22.78 -21.43
C ALA A 137 -7.30 24.09 -21.77
N ASN A 138 -8.46 24.35 -21.16
CA ASN A 138 -9.20 25.59 -21.34
C ASN A 138 -8.67 26.69 -20.41
N GLY A 139 -7.86 27.59 -20.98
CA GLY A 139 -7.31 28.76 -20.28
C GLY A 139 -8.36 29.72 -19.71
N GLU A 140 -9.60 29.69 -20.21
CA GLU A 140 -10.70 30.52 -19.70
C GLU A 140 -11.15 30.13 -18.29
N HIS A 141 -10.84 28.92 -17.82
CA HIS A 141 -11.09 28.51 -16.44
C HIS A 141 -10.06 29.09 -15.44
N PHE A 142 -9.05 29.82 -15.93
CA PHE A 142 -8.02 30.47 -15.13
C PHE A 142 -7.98 32.00 -15.37
N PRO A 143 -9.10 32.73 -15.19
CA PRO A 143 -9.08 34.19 -15.29
C PRO A 143 -8.36 34.73 -14.06
N GLY A 144 -7.23 35.45 -14.19
CA GLY A 144 -6.22 35.83 -13.18
C GLY A 144 -6.64 36.45 -11.82
N GLY A 145 -7.76 36.06 -11.22
CA GLY A 145 -8.23 36.41 -9.89
C GLY A 145 -7.64 35.52 -8.79
N SER A 146 -8.29 35.51 -7.63
CA SER A 146 -7.77 34.88 -6.41
C SER A 146 -7.47 33.38 -6.62
N LEU A 147 -6.25 32.96 -6.29
CA LEU A 147 -5.78 31.56 -6.41
C LEU A 147 -6.70 30.56 -5.69
N GLU A 148 -7.41 31.04 -4.65
CA GLU A 148 -8.30 30.25 -3.82
C GLU A 148 -9.57 29.81 -4.54
N GLU A 149 -10.18 30.68 -5.34
CA GLU A 149 -11.39 30.36 -6.10
C GLU A 149 -11.05 29.41 -7.25
N MET A 150 -9.90 29.62 -7.90
CA MET A 150 -9.40 28.74 -8.94
C MET A 150 -9.12 27.33 -8.42
N ALA A 151 -8.41 27.20 -7.29
CA ALA A 151 -8.08 25.91 -6.71
C ALA A 151 -9.34 25.15 -6.25
N ALA A 152 -10.33 25.85 -5.69
CA ALA A 152 -11.59 25.25 -5.27
C ALA A 152 -12.45 24.79 -6.46
N ALA A 153 -12.58 25.60 -7.51
CA ALA A 153 -13.31 25.25 -8.73
C ALA A 153 -12.64 24.08 -9.47
N LEU A 154 -11.31 24.12 -9.58
CA LEU A 154 -10.48 23.04 -10.14
C LEU A 154 -10.70 21.73 -9.37
N ALA A 155 -10.63 21.78 -8.03
CA ALA A 155 -10.87 20.62 -7.17
C ALA A 155 -12.31 20.07 -7.33
N ALA A 156 -13.31 20.94 -7.32
CA ALA A 156 -14.72 20.54 -7.44
C ALA A 156 -15.01 19.85 -8.78
N HIS A 157 -14.33 20.26 -9.85
CA HIS A 157 -14.54 19.66 -11.17
C HIS A 157 -13.68 18.41 -11.39
N ILE A 158 -12.41 18.42 -10.96
CA ILE A 158 -11.45 17.33 -11.24
C ILE A 158 -11.63 16.14 -10.29
N PHE A 159 -11.85 16.37 -8.99
CA PHE A 159 -11.89 15.27 -8.01
C PHE A 159 -12.96 14.21 -8.28
N PRO A 160 -14.20 14.54 -8.68
CA PRO A 160 -15.21 13.53 -9.00
C PRO A 160 -14.75 12.56 -10.10
N TRP A 161 -14.09 13.07 -11.15
CA TRP A 161 -13.58 12.25 -12.25
C TRP A 161 -12.37 11.41 -11.84
N ILE A 162 -11.50 11.94 -10.99
CA ILE A 162 -10.39 11.18 -10.41
C ILE A 162 -10.93 10.04 -9.54
N ILE A 163 -11.87 10.32 -8.63
CA ILE A 163 -12.49 9.31 -7.76
C ILE A 163 -13.18 8.24 -8.60
N LEU A 164 -13.92 8.65 -9.64
CA LEU A 164 -14.57 7.72 -10.56
C LEU A 164 -13.53 6.82 -11.26
N GLY A 165 -12.46 7.40 -11.81
CA GLY A 165 -11.39 6.67 -12.49
C GLY A 165 -10.71 5.66 -11.56
N PHE A 166 -10.34 6.06 -10.35
CA PHE A 166 -9.77 5.15 -9.36
C PHE A 166 -10.78 4.08 -8.91
N GLY A 167 -12.04 4.44 -8.72
CA GLY A 167 -13.11 3.49 -8.42
C GLY A 167 -13.24 2.39 -9.48
N CYS A 168 -13.20 2.77 -10.75
CA CYS A 168 -13.22 1.86 -11.89
C CYS A 168 -12.03 0.89 -11.90
N LEU A 169 -10.82 1.37 -11.58
CA LEU A 169 -9.63 0.53 -11.46
C LEU A 169 -9.73 -0.43 -10.27
N ILE A 170 -10.21 0.04 -9.11
CA ILE A 170 -10.39 -0.79 -7.92
C ILE A 170 -11.40 -1.91 -8.20
N VAL A 171 -12.56 -1.59 -8.80
CA VAL A 171 -13.55 -2.62 -9.16
C VAL A 171 -12.96 -3.63 -10.15
N SER A 172 -12.23 -3.16 -11.17
CA SER A 172 -11.60 -4.03 -12.16
C SER A 172 -10.56 -4.98 -11.53
N THR A 173 -9.74 -4.49 -10.60
CA THR A 173 -8.74 -5.30 -9.89
C THR A 173 -9.39 -6.31 -8.93
N VAL A 174 -10.46 -5.93 -8.22
CA VAL A 174 -11.23 -6.84 -7.35
C VAL A 174 -11.85 -7.98 -8.18
N LEU A 175 -12.44 -7.66 -9.33
CA LEU A 175 -13.02 -8.65 -10.24
C LEU A 175 -11.94 -9.56 -10.85
N GLN A 176 -10.79 -8.99 -11.22
CA GLN A 176 -9.64 -9.76 -11.70
C GLN A 176 -9.15 -10.74 -10.64
N GLU A 177 -9.04 -10.32 -9.38
CA GLU A 177 -8.63 -11.20 -8.28
C GLU A 177 -9.60 -12.36 -8.06
N LYS A 178 -10.91 -12.10 -8.09
CA LYS A 178 -11.92 -13.16 -8.00
C LYS A 178 -11.83 -14.16 -9.17
N SER A 179 -11.57 -13.68 -10.38
CA SER A 179 -11.37 -14.53 -11.56
C SER A 179 -10.09 -15.37 -11.42
N MET A 180 -8.99 -14.80 -10.93
CA MET A 180 -7.74 -15.55 -10.71
C MET A 180 -7.90 -16.67 -9.68
N LEU A 181 -8.67 -16.44 -8.61
CA LEU A 181 -8.98 -17.48 -7.63
C LEU A 181 -9.75 -18.65 -8.25
N ARG A 182 -10.71 -18.37 -9.15
CA ARG A 182 -11.45 -19.40 -9.88
C ARG A 182 -10.54 -20.19 -10.82
N GLU A 183 -9.65 -19.50 -11.54
CA GLU A 183 -8.66 -20.15 -12.40
C GLU A 183 -7.73 -21.06 -11.60
N THR A 184 -7.23 -20.60 -10.43
CA THR A 184 -6.39 -21.46 -9.57
C THR A 184 -7.13 -22.67 -9.04
N ALA A 185 -8.42 -22.53 -8.69
CA ALA A 185 -9.23 -23.64 -8.22
C ALA A 185 -9.47 -24.67 -9.34
N ALA A 186 -9.73 -24.21 -10.58
CA ALA A 186 -9.86 -25.07 -11.75
C ALA A 186 -8.55 -25.82 -12.08
N ALA A 187 -7.40 -25.12 -12.03
CA ALA A 187 -6.10 -25.72 -12.23
C ALA A 187 -5.79 -26.80 -11.17
N GLN A 188 -6.08 -26.52 -9.90
CA GLN A 188 -5.90 -27.48 -8.82
C GLN A 188 -6.82 -28.71 -8.97
N ALA A 189 -8.06 -28.53 -9.43
CA ALA A 189 -8.97 -29.63 -9.71
C ALA A 189 -8.44 -30.53 -10.84
N GLN A 190 -7.89 -29.95 -11.91
CA GLN A 190 -7.27 -30.71 -13.01
C GLN A 190 -6.04 -31.48 -12.55
N ILE A 191 -5.14 -30.83 -11.79
CA ILE A 191 -3.95 -31.49 -11.22
C ILE A 191 -4.36 -32.66 -10.32
N LYS A 192 -5.44 -32.52 -9.56
CA LYS A 192 -5.94 -33.59 -8.69
C LYS A 192 -6.52 -34.75 -9.50
N ALA A 193 -7.33 -34.46 -10.52
CA ALA A 193 -7.94 -35.47 -11.38
C ALA A 193 -6.88 -36.28 -12.16
N GLU A 194 -5.87 -35.62 -12.71
CA GLU A 194 -4.78 -36.31 -13.42
C GLU A 194 -3.95 -37.20 -12.48
N LYS A 195 -3.65 -36.72 -11.26
CA LYS A 195 -3.00 -37.56 -10.23
C LYS A 195 -3.81 -38.79 -9.85
N GLU A 196 -5.14 -38.66 -9.73
CA GLU A 196 -6.05 -39.77 -9.45
C GLU A 196 -6.14 -40.76 -10.62
N SER A 197 -6.00 -40.27 -11.87
CA SER A 197 -5.98 -41.10 -13.08
C SER A 197 -4.65 -41.84 -13.31
N GLY A 198 -3.61 -41.56 -12.52
CA GLY A 198 -2.26 -42.11 -12.69
C GLY A 198 -1.50 -41.57 -13.91
N SER A 199 -2.09 -40.65 -14.69
CA SER A 199 -1.46 -40.01 -15.85
C SER A 199 -0.65 -38.79 -15.41
N GLN A 200 0.67 -38.81 -15.64
CA GLN A 200 1.55 -37.64 -15.46
C GLN A 200 1.69 -36.80 -16.74
N SER A 201 1.05 -37.18 -17.84
CA SER A 201 1.30 -36.57 -19.16
C SER A 201 0.87 -35.10 -19.29
N GLY A 202 -0.07 -34.62 -18.48
CA GLY A 202 -0.57 -33.23 -18.50
C GLY A 202 -0.06 -32.32 -17.37
N ILE A 203 0.72 -32.85 -16.41
CA ILE A 203 1.26 -32.09 -15.28
C ILE A 203 2.78 -31.93 -15.39
N ARG A 204 3.25 -30.69 -15.36
CA ARG A 204 4.68 -30.41 -15.19
C ARG A 204 5.11 -30.80 -13.77
N PRO A 205 6.19 -31.58 -13.59
CA PRO A 205 6.72 -31.91 -12.28
C PRO A 205 7.06 -30.65 -11.49
N GLU A 206 6.94 -30.71 -10.17
CA GLU A 206 7.37 -29.59 -9.33
C GLU A 206 8.83 -29.26 -9.64
N PRO A 207 9.19 -27.97 -9.80
CA PRO A 207 10.58 -27.59 -9.80
C PRO A 207 11.17 -28.07 -8.48
N LYS A 208 12.09 -29.03 -8.53
CA LYS A 208 12.90 -29.36 -7.38
C LYS A 208 13.58 -28.05 -6.96
N ALA A 209 13.47 -27.71 -5.68
CA ALA A 209 14.27 -26.67 -5.09
C ALA A 209 15.71 -27.18 -5.00
N ASP A 210 16.37 -27.30 -6.15
CA ASP A 210 17.76 -27.74 -6.25
C ASP A 210 18.62 -26.52 -5.93
N GLY A 211 19.24 -26.56 -4.74
CA GLY A 211 20.17 -25.52 -4.32
C GLY A 211 20.49 -25.49 -2.82
N ILE A 212 20.44 -26.61 -2.09
CA ILE A 212 21.29 -26.80 -0.89
C ILE A 212 21.81 -28.24 -0.92
N GLU A 213 23.12 -28.32 -1.06
CA GLU A 213 23.98 -29.49 -1.13
C GLU A 213 23.70 -30.48 0.02
N LYS A 214 23.54 -31.76 -0.34
CA LYS A 214 23.38 -32.88 0.59
C LYS A 214 24.75 -33.46 0.89
N ASP A 215 25.13 -33.53 2.17
CA ASP A 215 26.04 -34.56 2.63
C ASP A 215 25.27 -35.62 3.45
N SER A 216 25.44 -36.84 2.94
CA SER A 216 25.17 -38.20 3.43
C SER A 216 24.92 -38.43 4.93
N GLU A 217 23.87 -39.18 5.26
CA GLU A 217 23.97 -40.62 5.61
C GLU A 217 22.58 -41.27 5.80
N THR A 218 22.27 -42.17 4.86
CA THR A 218 21.74 -43.54 5.06
C THR A 218 20.54 -43.80 5.99
N GLU A 219 19.36 -43.85 5.34
CA GLU A 219 18.42 -44.98 5.30
C GLU A 219 17.61 -45.43 6.55
N LYS A 220 16.34 -45.79 6.26
CA LYS A 220 15.29 -46.42 7.09
C LYS A 220 14.57 -45.55 8.12
N LYS A 221 13.45 -44.98 7.70
CA LYS A 221 12.13 -45.59 7.99
C LYS A 221 11.05 -44.97 7.12
N SER A 222 10.48 -45.79 6.25
CA SER A 222 9.12 -45.61 5.75
C SER A 222 8.18 -45.46 6.96
N GLU A 223 7.06 -44.74 6.74
CA GLU A 223 5.96 -44.59 7.71
C GLU A 223 6.11 -43.48 8.78
N THR A 224 6.41 -42.24 8.38
CA THR A 224 5.96 -41.06 9.18
C THR A 224 5.57 -39.84 8.32
N GLU A 225 5.51 -39.97 6.99
CA GLU A 225 5.11 -38.86 6.10
C GLU A 225 3.60 -38.84 5.81
N LYS A 226 2.77 -39.14 6.81
CA LYS A 226 1.32 -38.85 6.80
C LYS A 226 0.94 -37.70 7.75
N ASN A 227 1.91 -37.03 8.39
CA ASN A 227 1.63 -36.04 9.43
C ASN A 227 2.27 -34.66 9.24
N SER A 228 2.96 -34.41 8.11
CA SER A 228 3.60 -33.12 7.81
C SER A 228 2.85 -32.30 6.75
N THR A 229 1.52 -32.34 6.80
CA THR A 229 0.65 -31.38 6.08
C THR A 229 -0.45 -30.84 6.99
N LYS A 230 -0.23 -30.82 8.31
CA LYS A 230 -1.23 -30.31 9.27
C LYS A 230 -0.82 -29.13 10.14
N ASN A 231 0.44 -28.68 10.12
CA ASN A 231 0.84 -27.52 10.94
C ASN A 231 1.57 -26.47 10.11
N CYS A 232 0.82 -25.76 9.26
CA CYS A 232 1.15 -24.39 8.91
C CYS A 232 0.31 -23.46 9.81
N PRO A 233 0.93 -22.51 10.54
CA PRO A 233 0.20 -21.55 11.33
C PRO A 233 -0.81 -20.81 10.46
N GLN A 234 -2.04 -20.77 10.98
CA GLN A 234 -3.25 -20.18 10.42
C GLN A 234 -2.98 -19.06 9.43
N ALA A 235 -3.42 -19.28 8.20
CA ALA A 235 -3.68 -18.23 7.24
C ALA A 235 -4.58 -17.18 7.91
N GLY A 236 -3.98 -16.07 8.36
CA GLY A 236 -4.74 -14.90 8.79
C GLY A 236 -5.72 -14.55 7.67
N ASN A 237 -7.02 -14.61 8.00
CA ASN A 237 -8.14 -14.56 7.07
C ASN A 237 -7.86 -13.56 5.92
N PRO A 238 -7.85 -14.00 4.63
CA PRO A 238 -7.59 -13.09 3.52
C PRO A 238 -8.63 -11.97 3.45
N LYS A 239 -9.83 -12.20 4.00
CA LYS A 239 -10.84 -11.15 4.18
C LYS A 239 -10.41 -10.13 5.23
N ALA A 240 -9.78 -10.53 6.33
CA ALA A 240 -9.31 -9.60 7.37
C ALA A 240 -8.17 -8.70 6.87
N LYS A 241 -7.21 -9.22 6.10
CA LYS A 241 -6.13 -8.41 5.51
C LYS A 241 -6.66 -7.47 4.41
N ARG A 242 -7.65 -7.92 3.62
CA ARG A 242 -8.32 -7.09 2.61
C ARG A 242 -9.18 -6.01 3.24
N THR A 243 -9.97 -6.35 4.27
CA THR A 243 -10.75 -5.40 5.05
C THR A 243 -9.84 -4.40 5.75
N LEU A 244 -8.70 -4.83 6.31
CA LEU A 244 -7.72 -3.91 6.90
C LEU A 244 -7.15 -2.94 5.87
N ARG A 245 -6.76 -3.41 4.67
CA ARG A 245 -6.30 -2.51 3.60
C ARG A 245 -7.40 -1.54 3.18
N ILE A 246 -8.63 -2.01 2.97
CA ILE A 246 -9.78 -1.16 2.60
C ILE A 246 -10.06 -0.13 3.70
N VAL A 247 -10.06 -0.53 4.97
CA VAL A 247 -10.24 0.37 6.11
C VAL A 247 -9.10 1.38 6.18
N LEU A 248 -7.85 0.97 5.94
CA LEU A 248 -6.71 1.89 5.91
C LEU A 248 -6.79 2.88 4.74
N THR A 249 -7.24 2.42 3.56
CA THR A 249 -7.42 3.28 2.39
C THR A 249 -8.58 4.25 2.60
N ILE A 250 -9.71 3.79 3.14
CA ILE A 250 -10.84 4.65 3.50
C ILE A 250 -10.41 5.64 4.58
N ALA A 251 -9.69 5.20 5.62
CA ALA A 251 -9.18 6.08 6.66
C ALA A 251 -8.20 7.11 6.08
N ALA A 252 -7.31 6.72 5.17
CA ALA A 252 -6.40 7.63 4.48
C ALA A 252 -7.17 8.65 3.63
N VAL A 253 -8.16 8.21 2.85
CA VAL A 253 -9.03 9.09 2.06
C VAL A 253 -9.83 10.03 2.98
N VAL A 254 -10.37 9.53 4.08
CA VAL A 254 -11.10 10.33 5.07
C VAL A 254 -10.16 11.32 5.76
N PHE A 255 -8.93 10.95 6.10
CA PHE A 255 -7.94 11.89 6.65
C PHE A 255 -7.50 12.94 5.63
N ILE A 256 -7.38 12.57 4.35
CA ILE A 256 -7.12 13.51 3.26
C ILE A 256 -8.32 14.47 3.10
N VAL A 257 -9.55 13.95 3.06
CA VAL A 257 -10.78 14.75 2.93
C VAL A 257 -10.98 15.65 4.15
N LEU A 258 -10.80 15.14 5.38
CA LEU A 258 -10.85 15.92 6.61
C LEU A 258 -9.71 16.95 6.68
N GLY A 259 -8.52 16.64 6.14
CA GLY A 259 -7.41 17.59 6.02
C GLY A 259 -7.69 18.69 5.01
N VAL A 260 -8.35 18.36 3.90
CA VAL A 260 -8.84 19.32 2.89
C VAL A 260 -9.96 20.20 3.49
N MET A 261 -10.91 19.60 4.20
CA MET A 261 -12.01 20.32 4.87
C MET A 261 -11.55 21.20 6.04
N ASN A 262 -10.47 20.82 6.74
CA ASN A 262 -9.87 21.62 7.82
C ASN A 262 -8.97 22.77 7.35
N GLY A 263 -8.79 22.94 6.03
CA GLY A 263 -8.07 24.09 5.45
C GLY A 263 -6.54 24.05 5.60
N SER A 264 -5.95 22.95 6.11
CA SER A 264 -4.49 22.80 6.23
C SER A 264 -3.84 22.56 4.86
N ALA A 265 -4.52 21.86 3.95
CA ALA A 265 -4.07 21.70 2.56
C ALA A 265 -4.07 23.04 1.80
N LYS A 266 -5.05 23.93 2.06
CA LYS A 266 -5.08 25.30 1.54
C LYS A 266 -3.84 26.08 1.98
N ALA A 267 -3.49 26.07 3.27
CA ALA A 267 -2.33 26.82 3.78
C ALA A 267 -0.97 26.31 3.22
N VAL A 268 -0.82 24.99 3.05
CA VAL A 268 0.40 24.40 2.47
C VAL A 268 0.48 24.66 0.96
N PHE A 269 -0.64 24.54 0.24
CA PHE A 269 -0.70 24.83 -1.18
C PHE A 269 -0.45 26.31 -1.49
N THR A 270 -1.04 27.24 -0.72
CA THR A 270 -0.77 28.68 -0.88
C THR A 270 0.69 29.02 -0.61
N LYS A 271 1.32 28.39 0.39
CA LYS A 271 2.78 28.56 0.63
C LYS A 271 3.62 27.98 -0.48
N ALA A 272 3.29 26.78 -0.98
CA ALA A 272 4.02 26.16 -2.07
C ALA A 272 3.87 26.97 -3.36
N ALA A 273 2.66 27.45 -3.66
CA ALA A 273 2.39 28.31 -4.80
C ALA A 273 3.17 29.63 -4.71
N ASN A 274 3.19 30.32 -3.56
CA ASN A 274 3.97 31.54 -3.37
C ASN A 274 5.48 31.31 -3.57
N ILE A 275 6.02 30.21 -3.05
CA ILE A 275 7.43 29.84 -3.28
C ILE A 275 7.68 29.59 -4.77
N CYS A 276 6.77 28.88 -5.45
CA CYS A 276 6.89 28.63 -6.89
C CYS A 276 6.77 29.91 -7.73
N THR A 277 5.91 30.87 -7.35
CA THR A 277 5.77 32.15 -8.07
C THR A 277 6.93 33.11 -7.80
N GLU A 278 7.50 33.10 -6.59
CA GLU A 278 8.78 33.78 -6.30
C GLU A 278 9.93 33.18 -7.12
N CYS A 279 9.98 31.84 -7.27
CA CYS A 279 11.00 31.19 -8.10
C CYS A 279 10.90 31.53 -9.60
N ILE A 280 9.73 31.95 -10.11
CA ILE A 280 9.52 32.34 -11.51
C ILE A 280 9.54 33.88 -11.67
N GLY A 281 9.74 34.63 -10.58
CA GLY A 281 9.87 36.09 -10.60
C GLY A 281 8.55 36.85 -10.83
N LEU A 282 7.41 36.24 -10.46
CA LEU A 282 6.08 36.84 -10.55
C LEU A 282 5.51 37.32 -9.19
N GLY A 283 6.26 37.09 -8.10
CA GLY A 283 5.92 37.49 -6.73
C GLY A 283 6.63 38.75 -6.28
#